data_AF-A0A4S0RVC2-F1
#
_entry.id   AF-A0A4S0RVC2-F1
#
_cell.length_a   1.000
_cell.length_b   1.000
_cell.length_c   1.000
_cell.angle_alpha   90.00
_cell.angle_beta   90.00
_cell.angle_gamma   90.00
#
_symmetry.space_group_name_H-M   'P 1'
#
loop_
_entity.id
_entity.type
_entity.pdbx_description
1 polymer ?
#
loop_
_entity_poly.entity_id
_entity_poly.type
_entity_poly.pdbx_seq_one_letter_code
_entity_poly.pdbx_strand_id
1 'polypeptide(L)' 'MADIVNLRQLRKQKARADKEQVASQKRALHGRTKAEKQRDRMVADKSERFVAGHHREKPGEAGDPSDGQ' A
#
# COMPACT_ATOMS: atom_id res chain seq x y z
N MET A 1 -9.99 17.41 -48.55
CA MET A 1 -9.41 16.41 -47.63
C MET A 1 -10.40 16.21 -46.50
N ALA A 2 -10.77 14.98 -46.19
CA ALA A 2 -11.65 14.68 -45.06
C ALA A 2 -10.79 14.14 -43.91
N ASP A 3 -10.88 14.74 -42.73
CA ASP A 3 -10.18 14.26 -41.55
C ASP A 3 -10.84 12.98 -41.05
N ILE A 4 -10.16 11.85 -41.27
CA ILE A 4 -10.61 10.54 -40.79
C ILE A 4 -10.26 10.43 -39.31
N VAL A 5 -11.22 10.77 -38.46
CA VAL A 5 -11.07 10.64 -37.01
C VAL A 5 -11.36 9.22 -36.53
N ASN A 6 -10.41 8.64 -35.79
CA ASN A 6 -10.56 7.29 -35.24
C ASN A 6 -11.39 7.31 -33.95
N LEU A 7 -12.68 6.99 -34.08
CA LEU A 7 -13.63 6.94 -32.96
C LEU A 7 -13.24 5.92 -31.87
N ARG A 8 -12.53 4.83 -32.21
CA ARG A 8 -12.07 3.85 -31.23
C ARG A 8 -11.01 4.45 -30.30
N GLN A 9 -10.08 5.23 -30.85
CA GLN A 9 -9.05 5.91 -30.05
C GLN A 9 -9.69 6.97 -29.15
N LEU A 10 -10.61 7.77 -29.69
CA LEU A 10 -11.36 8.78 -28.93
C LEU A 10 -12.12 8.16 -27.74
N ARG A 11 -12.87 7.08 -27.98
CA ARG A 11 -13.58 6.34 -26.91
C ARG A 11 -12.62 5.79 -25.87
N LYS A 12 -11.46 5.26 -26.29
CA LYS A 12 -10.43 4.74 -25.37
C LYS A 12 -9.81 5.84 -24.53
N GLN A 13 -9.63 7.04 -25.08
CA GLN A 13 -9.13 8.20 -24.33
C GLN A 13 -10.17 8.67 -23.30
N LYS A 14 -11.44 8.81 -23.70
CA LYS A 14 -12.53 9.16 -22.78
C LYS A 14 -12.62 8.17 -21.61
N ALA A 15 -12.60 6.86 -21.90
CA ALA A 15 -12.62 5.83 -20.87
C ALA A 15 -11.40 5.87 -19.92
N ARG A 16 -10.24 6.36 -20.37
CA ARG A 16 -9.07 6.57 -19.50
C ARG A 16 -9.27 7.80 -18.61
N ALA A 17 -9.72 8.91 -19.18
CA ALA A 17 -10.00 10.13 -18.44
C ALA A 17 -11.06 9.89 -17.33
N ASP A 18 -12.14 9.17 -17.65
CA ASP A 18 -13.18 8.84 -16.67
C ASP A 18 -12.62 7.99 -15.51
N LYS A 19 -11.73 7.03 -15.81
CA LYS A 19 -11.06 6.22 -14.78
C LYS A 19 -10.11 7.06 -13.91
N GLU A 20 -9.38 8.00 -14.49
CA GLU A 20 -8.50 8.92 -13.77
C GLU A 20 -9.30 9.82 -12.81
N GLN A 21 -10.46 10.33 -13.25
CA GLN A 21 -11.34 11.13 -12.38
C GLN A 21 -11.93 10.32 -11.23
N VAL A 22 -12.35 9.08 -11.49
CA VAL A 22 -12.81 8.20 -10.40
C VAL A 22 -11.66 7.88 -9.44
N ALA A 23 -10.44 7.69 -9.94
CA ALA A 23 -9.27 7.47 -9.10
C ALA A 23 -8.90 8.69 -8.25
N SER A 24 -9.00 9.91 -8.80
CA SER A 24 -8.75 11.14 -8.05
C SER A 24 -9.79 11.35 -6.95
N GLN A 25 -11.07 11.14 -7.24
CA GLN A 25 -12.16 11.18 -6.25
C GLN A 25 -11.97 10.14 -5.15
N LYS A 26 -11.62 8.90 -5.50
CA LYS A 26 -11.33 7.86 -4.51
C LYS A 26 -10.11 8.19 -3.65
N ARG A 27 -9.08 8.85 -4.22
CA ARG A 27 -7.92 9.34 -3.46
C ARG A 27 -8.32 10.46 -2.50
N ALA A 28 -9.17 11.39 -2.92
CA ALA A 28 -9.70 12.44 -2.05
C ALA A 28 -10.58 11.86 -0.92
N LEU A 29 -11.49 10.95 -1.23
CA LEU A 29 -12.44 10.37 -0.26
C LEU A 29 -11.77 9.42 0.74
N HIS A 30 -10.83 8.58 0.29
CA HIS A 30 -10.23 7.55 1.13
C HIS A 30 -8.80 7.90 1.58
N GLY A 31 -8.26 9.03 1.13
CA GLY A 31 -6.92 9.53 1.45
C GLY A 31 -5.78 8.74 0.80
N ARG A 32 -5.72 7.43 1.06
CA ARG A 32 -4.63 6.56 0.59
C ARG A 32 -5.11 5.55 -0.46
N THR A 33 -4.32 5.41 -1.51
CA THR A 33 -4.51 4.38 -2.53
C THR A 33 -4.13 2.99 -2.00
N LYS A 34 -4.65 1.92 -2.63
CA LYS A 34 -4.27 0.54 -2.28
C LYS A 34 -2.75 0.31 -2.42
N ALA A 35 -2.13 0.91 -3.43
CA ALA A 35 -0.70 0.78 -3.68
C ALA A 35 0.15 1.42 -2.57
N GLU A 36 -0.28 2.58 -2.05
CA GLU A 36 0.37 3.22 -0.89
C GLU A 36 0.22 2.37 0.37
N LYS A 37 -1.01 1.90 0.66
CA LYS A 37 -1.23 1.00 1.81
C LYS A 37 -0.38 -0.27 1.74
N GLN A 38 -0.21 -0.84 0.55
CA GLN A 38 0.63 -2.01 0.35
C GLN A 38 2.11 -1.70 0.54
N ARG A 39 2.60 -0.54 0.05
CA ARG A 39 3.96 -0.09 0.33
C ARG A 39 4.20 0.08 1.83
N ASP A 40 3.30 0.76 2.53
CA ASP A 40 3.42 0.97 3.98
C ASP A 40 3.49 -0.36 4.73
N ARG A 41 2.62 -1.33 4.39
CA ARG A 41 2.68 -2.68 4.97
C ARG A 41 4.01 -3.37 4.72
N MET A 42 4.49 -3.38 3.48
CA MET A 42 5.78 -4.02 3.16
C MET A 42 6.95 -3.37 3.90
N VAL A 43 6.90 -2.05 4.10
CA VAL A 43 7.90 -1.31 4.88
C VAL A 43 7.81 -1.69 6.36
N ALA A 44 6.61 -1.75 6.93
CA ALA A 44 6.38 -2.19 8.30
C ALA A 44 6.90 -3.63 8.51
N ASP A 45 6.49 -4.57 7.67
CA ASP A 45 6.91 -5.98 7.74
C ASP A 45 8.44 -6.11 7.66
N LYS A 46 9.09 -5.33 6.77
CA LYS A 46 10.55 -5.33 6.64
C LYS A 46 11.22 -4.77 7.90
N SER A 47 10.66 -3.71 8.47
CA SER A 47 11.18 -3.11 9.71
C SER A 47 11.05 -4.06 10.90
N GLU A 48 9.91 -4.74 11.03
CA GLU A 48 9.68 -5.74 12.07
C GLU A 48 10.65 -6.91 11.93
N ARG A 49 10.83 -7.44 10.71
CA ARG A 49 11.80 -8.52 10.45
C ARG A 49 13.23 -8.10 10.70
N PHE A 50 13.59 -6.86 10.37
CA PHE A 50 14.92 -6.33 10.65
C PHE A 50 15.15 -6.26 12.17
N VAL A 51 14.20 -5.71 12.92
CA VAL A 51 14.28 -5.64 14.38
C VAL A 51 14.33 -7.05 14.98
N ALA A 52 13.46 -7.96 14.56
CA ALA A 52 13.44 -9.34 15.03
C ALA A 52 14.75 -10.10 14.74
N GLY A 53 15.34 -9.92 13.56
CA GLY A 53 16.63 -10.54 13.20
C GLY A 53 17.82 -9.98 14.00
N HIS A 54 17.71 -8.75 14.50
CA HIS A 54 18.71 -8.12 15.35
C HIS A 54 18.38 -8.21 16.85
N HIS A 55 17.20 -8.72 17.20
CA HIS A 55 16.79 -8.97 18.57
C HIS A 55 17.59 -10.16 19.11
N ARG A 56 18.67 -9.85 19.82
CA ARG A 56 19.36 -10.82 20.65
C ARG A 56 18.53 -10.97 21.92
N GLU A 57 17.79 -12.07 22.04
CA GLU A 57 17.30 -12.49 23.35
C GLU A 57 18.50 -12.52 24.29
N LYS A 58 18.48 -11.69 25.34
CA LYS A 58 19.47 -11.82 26.41
C LYS A 58 19.25 -13.21 27.00
N PRO A 59 20.24 -14.12 26.98
CA PRO A 59 20.13 -15.36 27.73
C PRO A 59 20.24 -14.97 29.20
N GLY A 60 19.09 -14.75 29.85
CA GLY A 60 19.05 -14.25 31.22
C GLY A 60 17.70 -13.78 31.75
N GLU A 61 16.62 -13.82 30.96
CA GLU A 61 15.28 -13.51 31.46
C GLU A 61 14.25 -14.54 30.97
N ALA A 62 14.69 -15.79 30.87
CA ALA A 62 13.82 -16.96 30.87
C ALA A 62 13.89 -17.57 32.28
N GLY A 63 13.18 -16.98 33.24
CA GLY A 63 13.11 -17.52 34.60
C GLY A 63 12.79 -16.48 35.67
N ASP A 64 11.57 -15.94 35.66
CA ASP A 64 10.91 -15.62 36.93
C ASP A 64 9.42 -15.96 36.82
N PRO A 65 9.01 -17.20 37.18
CA PRO A 65 7.67 -17.42 37.65
C PRO A 65 7.64 -16.91 39.09
N SER A 66 7.45 -15.60 39.26
CA SER A 66 7.06 -15.06 40.57
C SER A 66 5.61 -15.48 40.82
N ASP A 67 5.41 -16.77 41.12
CA ASP A 67 4.34 -17.23 42.01
C ASP A 67 4.53 -16.47 43.32
N GLY A 68 3.65 -15.49 43.53
CA GLY A 68 3.71 -14.56 44.65
C GLY A 68 2.33 -14.30 45.22
N GLN A 69 1.81 -15.32 45.93
CA GLN A 69 0.69 -15.34 46.88
C GLN A 69 -0.74 -15.18 46.34
#